data_AF-A0AA88LNS2-F1
#
_entry.id   AF-A0AA88LNS2-F1
#
_cell.length_a   1.000
_cell.length_b   1.000
_cell.length_c   1.000
_cell.angle_alpha   90.00
_cell.angle_beta   90.00
_cell.angle_gamma   90.00
#
_symmetry.space_group_name_H-M   'P 1'
#
loop_
_entity.id
_entity.type
_entity.pdbx_description
1 polymer ?
#
loop_
_entity_poly.entity_id
_entity_poly.type
_entity_poly.pdbx_seq_one_letter_code
_entity_poly.pdbx_strand_id
1 'polypeptide(L)'
;MTLDGRVSGSDVQTPYSVLELKSVKAGHTVIKGQSSSMFLCVDGGGRLRGQTHYTEADCTFRELLLADGYTRFLSLHHGFPLSLAPKQSPDRQSVPFTRFLPLRDSLTGESVSEQPSNNERYVNVDSDDPLGMGLNFMASPQFSVYKKRK
;
A
#
# COMPACT_ATOMS: atom_id res chain seq x y z
N MET A 1 -3.87 8.55 9.96
CA MET A 1 -2.76 8.52 10.92
C MET A 1 -2.13 9.89 11.00
N THR A 2 -2.38 10.62 12.08
CA THR A 2 -1.98 12.02 12.28
C THR A 2 -0.52 12.16 12.71
N LEU A 3 0.00 13.40 12.76
CA LEU A 3 1.39 13.73 13.09
C LEU A 3 1.80 13.35 14.53
N ASP A 4 0.83 13.17 15.43
CA ASP A 4 1.01 12.69 16.81
C ASP A 4 0.98 11.15 16.91
N GLY A 5 0.91 10.44 15.78
CA GLY A 5 0.82 8.97 15.75
C GLY A 5 -0.54 8.43 16.16
N ARG A 6 -1.60 9.25 16.19
CA ARG A 6 -2.96 8.75 16.39
C ARG A 6 -3.54 8.12 15.13
N VAL A 7 -4.15 6.95 15.31
CA VAL A 7 -4.84 6.19 14.27
C VAL A 7 -6.32 6.16 14.60
N SER A 8 -7.14 6.55 13.63
CA SER A 8 -8.60 6.57 13.67
C SER A 8 -9.16 6.46 12.26
N GLY A 9 -10.45 6.13 12.15
CA GLY A 9 -11.18 6.21 10.88
C GLY A 9 -11.59 7.64 10.54
N SER A 10 -11.89 7.84 9.25
CA SER A 10 -12.46 9.06 8.66
C SER A 10 -13.50 8.62 7.63
N ASP A 11 -14.58 9.37 7.50
CA ASP A 11 -15.63 9.17 6.49
C ASP A 11 -15.24 9.74 5.11
N VAL A 12 -14.36 10.74 5.11
CA VAL A 12 -13.76 11.34 3.91
C VAL A 12 -12.26 11.04 3.81
N GLN A 13 -11.71 11.11 2.60
CA GLN A 13 -10.26 11.07 2.40
C GLN A 13 -9.63 12.37 2.93
N THR A 14 -8.61 12.21 3.77
CA THR A 14 -7.79 13.31 4.31
C THR A 14 -6.32 13.08 3.98
N PRO A 15 -5.46 14.12 4.01
CA PRO A 15 -4.01 13.92 3.77
C PRO A 15 -3.42 12.82 4.67
N TYR A 16 -3.89 12.72 5.91
CA TYR A 16 -3.47 11.71 6.88
C TYR A 16 -4.04 10.30 6.64
N SER A 17 -4.95 10.13 5.68
CA SER A 17 -5.53 8.84 5.30
C SER A 17 -4.85 8.19 4.09
N VAL A 18 -3.93 8.90 3.43
CA VAL A 18 -3.14 8.33 2.34
C VAL A 18 -2.01 7.48 2.92
N LEU A 19 -2.01 6.21 2.55
CA LEU A 19 -1.12 5.18 3.06
C LEU A 19 -0.29 4.59 1.93
N GLU A 20 1.01 4.48 2.14
CA GLU A 20 1.93 3.70 1.33
C GLU A 20 1.96 2.26 1.84
N LEU A 21 1.66 1.31 0.97
CA LEU A 21 1.78 -0.12 1.24
C LEU A 21 3.05 -0.63 0.56
N LYS A 22 3.98 -1.16 1.36
CA LYS A 22 5.24 -1.71 0.86
C LYS A 22 5.38 -3.17 1.24
N SER A 23 5.45 -4.05 0.24
CA SER A 23 5.77 -5.45 0.48
C SER A 23 7.23 -5.60 0.90
N VAL A 24 7.47 -6.29 2.01
CA VAL A 24 8.83 -6.57 2.53
C VAL A 24 9.26 -8.01 2.29
N LYS A 25 8.29 -8.92 2.15
CA LYS A 25 8.43 -10.31 1.73
C LYS A 25 7.07 -10.79 1.24
N ALA A 26 7.02 -11.93 0.53
CA ALA A 26 5.77 -12.45 -0.01
C ALA A 26 4.67 -12.53 1.08
N GLY A 27 3.52 -11.90 0.83
CA GLY A 27 2.39 -11.84 1.75
C GLY A 27 2.61 -11.01 3.02
N HIS A 28 3.70 -10.24 3.11
CA HIS A 28 3.96 -9.37 4.26
C HIS A 28 4.19 -7.92 3.81
N THR A 29 3.51 -7.03 4.51
CA THR A 29 3.37 -5.63 4.10
C THR A 29 3.61 -4.73 5.30
N VAL A 30 4.38 -3.67 5.05
CA VAL A 30 4.53 -2.53 5.94
C VAL A 30 3.64 -1.42 5.43
N ILE A 31 2.92 -0.77 6.34
CA ILE A 31 1.99 0.32 6.02
C ILE A 31 2.57 1.61 6.60
N LYS A 32 2.74 2.63 5.77
CA LYS A 32 3.30 3.92 6.18
C LYS A 32 2.33 5.04 5.81
N GLY A 33 2.13 6.00 6.71
CA GLY A 33 1.35 7.21 6.40
C GLY A 33 2.16 8.15 5.54
N GLN A 34 1.63 8.59 4.40
CA GLN A 34 2.37 9.46 3.48
C GLN A 34 2.64 10.83 4.11
N SER A 35 1.60 11.52 4.59
CA SER A 35 1.76 12.85 5.20
C SER A 35 2.48 12.83 6.54
N SER A 36 2.27 11.81 7.38
CA SER A 36 2.91 11.73 8.70
C SER A 36 4.31 11.11 8.67
N SER A 37 4.68 10.43 7.58
CA SER A 37 5.91 9.64 7.47
C SER A 37 6.10 8.59 8.57
N MET A 38 5.04 8.21 9.28
CA MET A 38 5.07 7.21 10.34
C MET A 38 4.69 5.83 9.82
N PHE A 39 5.27 4.79 10.43
CA PHE A 39 4.84 3.40 10.26
C PHE A 39 3.59 3.15 11.09
N LEU A 40 2.61 2.46 10.51
CA LEU A 40 1.49 1.91 11.25
C LEU A 40 1.98 0.67 12.01
N CYS A 41 1.85 0.70 13.33
CA CYS A 41 2.25 -0.39 14.20
C CYS A 41 1.11 -0.76 15.15
N VAL A 42 1.16 -1.98 15.69
CA VAL A 42 0.15 -2.50 16.61
C VAL A 42 0.80 -3.08 17.87
N ASP A 43 0.25 -2.74 19.04
CA ASP A 43 0.69 -3.34 20.30
C ASP A 43 0.08 -4.73 20.54
N GLY A 44 0.58 -5.47 21.54
CA GLY A 44 0.06 -6.78 21.89
C GLY A 44 -1.41 -6.82 22.35
N GLY A 45 -2.02 -5.65 22.60
CA GLY A 45 -3.44 -5.49 22.90
C GLY A 45 -4.27 -5.03 21.69
N GLY A 46 -3.73 -5.10 20.48
CA GLY A 46 -4.43 -4.76 19.23
C GLY A 46 -4.60 -3.27 18.96
N ARG A 47 -3.94 -2.39 19.73
CA ARG A 47 -4.09 -0.94 19.54
C ARG A 47 -3.16 -0.43 18.46
N LEU A 48 -3.74 0.26 17.48
CA LEU A 48 -2.99 0.89 16.40
C LEU A 48 -2.41 2.23 16.82
N ARG A 49 -1.15 2.45 16.42
CA ARG A 49 -0.39 3.68 16.66
C ARG A 49 0.53 3.92 15.46
N GLY A 50 0.76 5.19 15.13
CA GLY A 50 1.86 5.60 14.26
C GLY A 50 3.15 5.70 15.06
N GLN A 51 4.24 5.14 14.52
CA GLN A 51 5.57 5.26 15.10
C GLN A 51 6.57 5.70 14.04
N THR A 52 7.54 6.53 14.42
CA THR A 52 8.64 6.95 13.54
C THR A 52 9.69 5.87 13.36
N HIS A 53 9.92 5.09 14.42
CA HIS A 53 10.86 3.97 14.41
C HIS A 53 10.14 2.70 13.96
N TYR A 54 10.78 1.96 13.05
CA TYR A 54 10.26 0.70 12.54
C TYR A 54 10.70 -0.46 13.44
N THR A 55 9.74 -1.28 13.87
CA THR A 55 9.97 -2.58 14.50
C THR A 55 9.23 -3.66 13.71
N GLU A 56 9.94 -4.69 13.22
CA GLU A 56 9.30 -5.73 12.38
C GLU A 56 8.15 -6.43 13.12
N ALA A 57 8.30 -6.66 14.42
CA ALA A 57 7.30 -7.35 15.24
C ALA A 57 5.94 -6.63 15.29
N ASP A 58 5.95 -5.30 15.33
CA ASP A 58 4.75 -4.50 15.56
C ASP A 58 4.24 -3.80 14.29
N CYS A 59 5.13 -3.51 13.33
CA CYS A 59 4.85 -2.68 12.16
C CYS A 59 4.79 -3.47 10.83
N THR A 60 4.91 -4.81 10.90
CA THR A 60 4.75 -5.70 9.74
C THR A 60 3.49 -6.53 9.86
N PHE A 61 2.76 -6.63 8.76
CA PHE A 61 1.48 -7.34 8.72
C PHE A 61 1.49 -8.42 7.66
N ARG A 62 0.82 -9.54 7.94
CA ARG A 62 0.46 -10.51 6.89
C ARG A 62 -0.75 -10.00 6.13
N GLU A 63 -0.61 -9.85 4.83
CA GLU A 63 -1.66 -9.42 3.93
C GLU A 63 -2.41 -10.63 3.37
N LEU A 64 -3.73 -10.66 3.58
CA LEU A 64 -4.62 -11.74 3.16
C LEU A 64 -5.74 -11.17 2.29
N LEU A 65 -5.76 -11.55 1.02
CA LEU A 65 -6.89 -11.27 0.14
C LEU A 65 -8.01 -12.28 0.42
N LEU A 66 -9.20 -11.77 0.72
CA LEU A 66 -10.38 -12.58 1.01
C LEU A 66 -11.15 -12.87 -0.28
N ALA A 67 -11.96 -13.92 -0.26
CA ALA A 67 -12.74 -14.38 -1.42
C ALA A 67 -13.74 -13.33 -1.95
N ASP A 68 -14.12 -12.35 -1.11
CA ASP A 68 -15.01 -11.24 -1.49
C ASP A 68 -14.26 -9.99 -1.96
N GLY A 69 -12.95 -10.08 -2.18
CA GLY A 69 -12.12 -8.99 -2.70
C GLY A 69 -11.62 -7.99 -1.65
N TYR A 70 -12.04 -8.12 -0.39
CA TYR A 70 -11.48 -7.30 0.69
C TYR A 70 -10.13 -7.85 1.15
N THR A 71 -9.29 -6.97 1.67
CA THR A 71 -8.00 -7.34 2.26
C THR A 71 -8.08 -7.32 3.79
N ARG A 72 -7.47 -8.32 4.42
CA ARG A 72 -7.28 -8.37 5.87
C ARG A 72 -5.79 -8.37 6.18
N PHE A 73 -5.38 -7.56 7.13
CA PHE A 73 -4.02 -7.49 7.63
C PHE A 73 -3.97 -8.11 9.02
N LEU A 74 -3.07 -9.06 9.25
CA LEU A 74 -2.84 -9.67 10.55
C LEU A 74 -1.52 -9.17 11.12
N SER A 75 -1.46 -8.89 12.43
CA SER A 75 -0.18 -8.68 13.12
C SER A 75 0.73 -9.86 12.86
N LEU A 76 1.95 -9.61 12.36
CA LEU A 76 2.89 -10.70 12.08
C LEU A 76 3.24 -11.47 13.36
N HIS A 77 3.46 -10.76 14.46
CA HIS A 77 3.88 -11.35 15.73
C HIS A 77 2.71 -11.94 16.52
N HIS A 78 1.55 -11.30 16.53
CA HIS A 78 0.42 -11.71 17.38
C HIS A 78 -0.71 -12.45 16.66
N GLY A 79 -0.77 -12.40 15.32
CA GLY A 79 -1.74 -13.13 14.51
C GLY A 79 -3.19 -12.62 14.53
N PHE A 80 -3.54 -11.66 15.38
CA PHE A 80 -4.88 -11.04 15.36
C PHE A 80 -5.01 -10.03 14.20
N PRO A 81 -6.24 -9.78 13.70
CA PRO A 81 -6.46 -8.81 12.63
C PRO A 81 -6.33 -7.36 13.10
N LEU A 82 -5.81 -6.50 12.22
CA LEU A 82 -5.88 -5.05 12.36
C LEU A 82 -7.35 -4.61 12.43
N SER A 83 -7.69 -3.76 13.39
CA SER A 83 -9.03 -3.20 13.54
C SER A 83 -8.97 -1.71 13.87
N LEU A 84 -9.87 -0.93 13.25
CA LEU A 84 -10.10 0.46 13.61
C LEU A 84 -11.13 0.64 14.74
N ALA A 85 -11.65 -0.45 15.30
CA ALA A 85 -12.64 -0.39 16.37
C ALA A 85 -12.05 0.25 17.65
N PRO A 86 -12.79 1.14 18.33
CA PRO A 86 -12.40 1.60 19.66
C PRO A 86 -12.42 0.44 20.65
N LYS A 87 -11.54 0.49 21.67
CA LYS A 87 -11.31 -0.56 22.68
C LYS A 87 -12.50 -0.84 23.65
N GLN A 88 -13.73 -0.53 23.28
CA GLN A 88 -14.88 -0.48 24.21
C GLN A 88 -15.86 -1.66 24.16
N SER A 89 -15.62 -2.72 23.39
CA SER A 89 -16.50 -3.90 23.40
C SER A 89 -15.84 -5.09 24.10
N PRO A 90 -16.08 -5.32 25.41
CA PRO A 90 -15.65 -6.53 26.12
C PRO A 90 -16.39 -7.79 25.67
N ASP A 91 -17.42 -7.63 24.83
CA ASP A 91 -18.27 -8.71 24.35
C ASP A 91 -18.40 -8.62 22.83
N ARG A 92 -17.82 -9.60 22.11
CA ARG A 92 -18.24 -10.05 20.77
C ARG A 92 -17.29 -11.12 20.24
N GLN A 93 -17.84 -12.22 19.73
CA GLN A 93 -17.13 -13.26 18.97
C GLN A 93 -16.40 -12.75 17.69
N SER A 94 -16.49 -11.47 17.34
CA SER A 94 -15.88 -10.90 16.14
C SER A 94 -15.45 -9.44 16.35
N VAL A 95 -14.21 -9.12 15.97
CA VAL A 95 -13.66 -7.76 15.98
C VAL A 95 -14.12 -7.03 14.71
N PRO A 96 -14.88 -5.91 14.81
CA PRO A 96 -15.37 -5.19 13.64
C PRO A 96 -14.26 -4.37 12.96
N PHE A 97 -14.54 -3.82 11.79
CA PHE A 97 -13.62 -2.95 11.02
C PHE A 97 -12.24 -3.58 10.73
N THR A 98 -12.23 -4.87 10.37
CA THR A 98 -11.02 -5.68 10.08
C THR A 98 -10.80 -5.99 8.60
N ARG A 99 -11.65 -5.43 7.73
CA ARG A 99 -11.66 -5.67 6.28
C ARG A 99 -11.47 -4.34 5.58
N PHE A 100 -10.46 -4.25 4.73
CA PHE A 100 -10.05 -3.02 4.08
C PHE A 100 -10.19 -3.17 2.57
N LEU A 101 -10.70 -2.13 1.93
CA LEU A 101 -10.75 -2.00 0.49
C LEU A 101 -9.81 -0.86 0.09
N PRO A 102 -8.72 -1.12 -0.65
CA PRO A 102 -7.84 -0.06 -1.14
C PRO A 102 -8.63 0.87 -2.08
N LEU A 103 -8.66 2.16 -1.74
CA LEU A 103 -9.23 3.21 -2.58
C LEU A 103 -8.10 4.01 -3.23
N ARG A 104 -8.37 4.57 -4.42
CA ARG A 104 -7.42 5.47 -5.09
C ARG A 104 -7.31 6.78 -4.32
N ASP A 105 -6.13 7.40 -4.36
CA ASP A 105 -5.96 8.76 -3.86
C ASP A 105 -6.67 9.76 -4.78
N SER A 106 -7.58 10.56 -4.21
CA SER A 106 -8.31 11.63 -4.90
C SER A 106 -7.83 13.02 -4.49
N LEU A 107 -6.96 13.14 -3.48
CA LEU A 107 -6.47 14.42 -2.96
C LEU A 107 -5.42 15.06 -3.87
N THR A 108 -4.72 14.24 -4.64
CA THR A 108 -3.74 14.68 -5.64
C THR A 108 -4.37 15.05 -6.99
N GLY A 109 -5.71 15.04 -7.08
CA GLY A 109 -6.51 15.19 -8.30
C GLY A 109 -6.95 16.61 -8.71
N GLU A 110 -6.24 17.67 -8.31
CA GLU A 110 -6.43 19.03 -8.86
C GLU A 110 -5.15 19.66 -9.44
N SER A 111 -4.01 18.95 -9.46
CA SER A 111 -2.75 19.48 -10.00
C SER A 111 -1.99 18.48 -10.87
N VAL A 112 -2.70 17.60 -11.56
CA VAL A 112 -2.27 17.25 -12.92
C VAL A 112 -3.00 18.22 -13.84
N SER A 113 -2.52 19.48 -13.90
CA SER A 113 -2.51 20.10 -15.21
C SER A 113 -1.77 19.09 -16.09
N GLU A 114 -2.47 18.52 -17.06
CA GLU A 114 -1.84 18.10 -18.30
C GLU A 114 -1.12 19.33 -18.85
N GLN A 115 0.04 19.65 -18.27
CA GLN A 115 1.03 20.40 -18.97
C GLN A 115 1.39 19.44 -20.11
N PRO A 116 1.06 19.77 -21.37
CA PRO A 116 1.45 18.91 -22.47
C PRO A 116 2.96 18.81 -22.35
N SER A 117 3.46 17.61 -22.05
CA SER A 117 4.87 17.32 -22.22
C SER A 117 5.16 17.75 -23.66
N ASN A 118 6.02 18.75 -23.81
CA ASN A 118 6.48 19.29 -25.08
C ASN A 118 7.21 18.19 -25.85
N ASN A 119 6.41 17.31 -26.45
CA ASN A 119 6.73 16.21 -27.34
C ASN A 119 5.39 15.79 -27.96
N GLU A 120 4.79 16.69 -28.73
CA GLU A 120 3.90 16.28 -29.81
C GLU A 120 4.72 15.38 -30.75
N ARG A 121 4.82 14.09 -30.45
CA ARG A 121 5.12 13.10 -31.48
C ARG A 121 3.86 12.97 -32.32
N TYR A 122 3.66 13.93 -33.21
CA TYR A 122 2.75 13.76 -34.34
C TYR A 122 3.11 12.42 -34.98
N VAL A 123 2.15 11.51 -35.00
CA VAL A 123 2.26 10.25 -35.73
C VAL A 123 2.48 10.64 -37.19
N ASN A 124 3.73 10.58 -37.63
CA ASN A 124 4.07 10.91 -39.00
C ASN A 124 3.76 9.68 -39.85
N VAL A 125 2.57 9.68 -40.45
CA VAL A 125 2.05 8.56 -41.26
C VAL A 125 2.89 8.33 -42.53
N ASP A 126 3.68 9.34 -42.94
CA ASP A 126 4.60 9.26 -44.09
C ASP A 126 6.02 8.80 -43.73
N SER A 127 6.26 8.37 -42.48
CA SER A 127 7.54 7.79 -42.03
C SER A 127 7.56 6.27 -42.15
N ASP A 128 8.69 5.66 -42.52
CA ASP A 128 8.87 4.19 -42.57
C ASP A 128 8.78 3.51 -41.19
N ASP A 129 8.86 4.28 -40.09
CA ASP A 129 8.58 3.82 -38.72
C ASP A 129 7.66 4.84 -38.01
N PRO A 130 6.33 4.80 -38.27
CA PRO A 130 5.36 5.74 -37.71
C PRO A 130 5.22 5.62 -36.19
N LEU A 131 5.62 4.48 -35.62
CA LEU A 131 5.48 4.16 -34.20
C LEU A 131 6.83 4.21 -33.45
N GLY A 132 7.93 4.50 -34.14
CA GLY A 132 9.25 4.74 -33.56
C GLY A 132 9.80 3.57 -32.72
N MET A 133 9.49 2.32 -33.11
CA MET A 133 9.93 1.12 -32.38
C MET A 133 11.39 0.73 -32.68
N GLY A 134 12.01 1.30 -33.71
CA GLY A 134 13.36 0.90 -34.15
C GLY A 134 14.53 1.29 -33.24
N LEU A 135 14.35 2.18 -32.26
CA LEU A 135 15.45 2.71 -31.43
C LEU A 135 15.52 2.16 -30.00
N ASN A 136 14.57 1.33 -29.59
CA ASN A 136 14.58 0.73 -28.25
C ASN A 136 14.89 -0.76 -28.37
N PHE A 137 16.15 -1.15 -28.15
CA PHE A 137 16.49 -2.52 -27.81
C PHE A 137 15.79 -2.87 -26.48
N MET A 138 14.58 -3.40 -26.55
CA MET A 138 13.95 -4.07 -25.41
C MET A 138 14.70 -5.38 -25.18
N ALA A 139 15.71 -5.36 -24.31
CA ALA A 139 16.28 -6.58 -23.77
C ALA A 139 15.20 -7.28 -22.94
N SER A 140 14.74 -8.45 -23.41
CA SER A 140 13.83 -9.30 -22.63
C SER A 140 14.49 -9.73 -21.32
N PRO A 141 13.81 -9.63 -20.16
CA PRO A 141 14.37 -10.15 -18.92
C PRO A 141 14.51 -11.67 -19.02
N GLN A 142 15.75 -12.17 -18.89
CA GLN A 142 16.01 -13.61 -18.81
C GLN A 142 15.89 -14.08 -17.36
N PHE A 143 15.11 -15.13 -17.13
CA PHE A 143 15.03 -15.82 -15.85
C PHE A 143 16.17 -16.83 -15.74
N SER A 144 17.14 -16.58 -14.86
CA SER A 144 18.16 -17.57 -14.52
C SER A 144 17.62 -18.57 -13.48
N VAL A 145 17.40 -19.82 -13.89
CA VAL A 145 17.11 -20.93 -13.00
C VAL A 145 18.42 -21.39 -12.35
N TYR A 146 18.61 -21.14 -11.06
CA TYR A 146 19.71 -21.74 -10.30
C TYR A 146 19.42 -23.21 -10.04
N LYS A 147 20.17 -24.09 -10.72
CA LYS A 147 20.22 -25.53 -10.46
C LYS A 147 21.09 -25.77 -9.22
N LYS A 148 20.50 -26.21 -8.10
CA LYS A 148 21.26 -26.82 -6.99
C LYS A 148 21.89 -28.12 -7.48
N ARG A 149 23.22 -28.19 -7.50
CA ARG A 149 23.94 -29.47 -7.58
C ARG A 149 23.98 -30.09 -6.18
N LYS A 150 23.69 -31.39 -6.15
CA LYS A 150 23.79 -32.29 -5.00
C LYS A 150 25.24 -32.53 -4.64
#